data_AF-A0A2P1AME0-F1
#
_entry.id   AF-A0A2P1AME0-F1
#
_cell.length_a   1.000
_cell.length_b   1.000
_cell.length_c   1.000
_cell.angle_alpha   90.00
_cell.angle_beta   90.00
_cell.angle_gamma   90.00
#
_symmetry.space_group_name_H-M   'P 1'
#
loop_
_entity.id
_entity.type
_entity.pdbx_description
1 polymer ?
#
loop_
_entity_poly.entity_id
_entity_poly.type
_entity_poly.pdbx_seq_one_letter_code
_entity_poly.pdbx_strand_id
1 'polypeptide(L)'
;VVAVDERGGIGDGRSIPWNVPEDMKFFRDVTTKLRGKNVKPSPAKRNAVVMGRKTWDSIPPKFRPLPGRLNVVLSSTLTTQHLLDGLPDEEKRNLHADSIVAVNGGLEQALQLLASPNYTPSIETVYCIGGGSVYAEALRPPCVHLLQAIYRTTIRASESSCSVFFRVPESGTEAAAGIEWQRETISEELTSANGNETKYYFEKLIPRNREEEQYLSLVDRIIREGNVKHDR
;
A
#
# COMPACT_ATOMS: atom_id res chain seq x y z
N VAL A 1 0.39 -1.34 -1.44
CA VAL A 1 -0.17 -2.71 -1.36
C VAL A 1 -0.85 -2.99 -2.69
N VAL A 2 -0.58 -4.13 -3.32
CA VAL A 2 -1.05 -4.43 -4.69
C VAL A 2 -1.26 -5.94 -4.85
N ALA A 3 -2.26 -6.34 -5.64
CA ALA A 3 -2.42 -7.70 -6.13
C ALA A 3 -2.06 -7.74 -7.62
N VAL A 4 -1.32 -8.76 -8.04
CA VAL A 4 -0.90 -9.00 -9.43
C VAL A 4 -1.22 -10.43 -9.86
N ASP A 5 -1.33 -10.66 -11.17
CA ASP A 5 -1.18 -12.01 -11.73
C ASP A 5 0.30 -12.43 -11.80
N GLU A 6 0.56 -13.67 -12.22
CA GLU A 6 1.92 -14.22 -12.37
C GLU A 6 2.80 -13.46 -13.39
N ARG A 7 2.21 -12.63 -14.26
CA ARG A 7 2.92 -11.78 -15.23
C ARG A 7 3.09 -10.35 -14.74
N GLY A 8 2.66 -10.04 -13.52
CA GLY A 8 2.69 -8.71 -12.93
C GLY A 8 1.52 -7.82 -13.36
N GLY A 9 0.53 -8.34 -14.08
CA GLY A 9 -0.66 -7.60 -14.48
C GLY A 9 -1.52 -7.24 -13.26
N ILE A 10 -2.12 -6.04 -13.23
CA ILE A 10 -3.00 -5.58 -12.12
C ILE A 10 -4.46 -5.36 -12.57
N GLY A 11 -4.80 -5.77 -13.78
CA GLY A 11 -6.11 -5.59 -14.40
C GLY A 11 -6.07 -4.73 -15.67
N ASP A 12 -7.26 -4.36 -16.13
CA ASP A 12 -7.51 -3.58 -17.35
C ASP A 12 -7.55 -2.05 -17.10
N GLY A 13 -7.33 -1.65 -15.85
CA GLY A 13 -7.42 -0.26 -15.39
C GLY A 13 -8.81 0.18 -14.90
N ARG A 14 -9.79 -0.73 -14.84
CA ARG A 14 -11.16 -0.46 -14.37
C ARG A 14 -11.61 -1.43 -13.28
N SER A 15 -11.26 -2.71 -13.40
CA SER A 15 -11.65 -3.74 -12.43
C SER A 15 -10.47 -4.65 -12.06
N ILE A 16 -10.62 -5.33 -10.93
CA ILE A 16 -9.73 -6.42 -10.52
C ILE A 16 -10.31 -7.71 -11.11
N PRO A 17 -9.57 -8.45 -11.96
CA PRO A 17 -10.13 -9.57 -12.71
C PRO A 17 -10.24 -10.87 -11.88
N TRP A 18 -9.73 -10.88 -10.65
CA TRP A 18 -9.81 -12.01 -9.72
C TRP A 18 -10.54 -11.65 -8.44
N ASN A 19 -11.14 -12.66 -7.81
CA ASN A 19 -11.76 -12.54 -6.50
C ASN A 19 -11.15 -13.60 -5.56
N VAL A 20 -10.18 -13.16 -4.77
CA VAL A 20 -9.50 -13.99 -3.75
C VAL A 20 -9.87 -13.41 -2.37
N PRO A 21 -10.77 -14.05 -1.61
CA PRO A 21 -11.27 -13.50 -0.35
C PRO A 21 -10.17 -13.31 0.71
N GLU A 22 -9.13 -14.14 0.69
CA GLU A 22 -7.98 -14.04 1.59
C GLU A 22 -7.13 -12.81 1.29
N ASP A 23 -6.95 -12.44 0.02
CA ASP A 23 -6.28 -11.20 -0.39
C ASP A 23 -7.08 -9.98 0.05
N MET A 24 -8.41 -9.97 -0.15
CA MET A 24 -9.27 -8.89 0.33
C MET A 24 -9.23 -8.74 1.85
N LYS A 25 -9.18 -9.87 2.58
CA LYS A 25 -9.00 -9.87 4.04
C LYS A 25 -7.63 -9.32 4.43
N PHE A 26 -6.56 -9.75 3.76
CA PHE A 26 -5.21 -9.24 3.97
C PHE A 26 -5.14 -7.72 3.74
N PHE A 27 -5.65 -7.24 2.60
CA PHE A 27 -5.72 -5.82 2.26
C PHE A 27 -6.46 -5.00 3.33
N ARG A 28 -7.63 -5.47 3.77
CA ARG A 28 -8.39 -4.80 4.83
C ARG A 28 -7.58 -4.74 6.12
N ASP A 29 -7.02 -5.87 6.53
CA ASP A 29 -6.33 -5.97 7.81
C ASP A 29 -5.04 -5.13 7.81
N VAL A 30 -4.22 -5.18 6.74
CA VAL A 30 -2.96 -4.42 6.65
C VAL A 30 -3.21 -2.92 6.59
N THR A 31 -4.25 -2.47 5.88
CA THR A 31 -4.53 -1.03 5.75
C THR A 31 -5.30 -0.46 6.93
N THR A 32 -5.99 -1.28 7.73
CA THR A 32 -6.84 -0.81 8.83
C THR A 32 -6.16 -0.89 10.19
N LYS A 33 -5.37 -1.94 10.47
CA LYS A 33 -4.77 -2.15 11.79
C LYS A 33 -3.66 -1.12 12.06
N LEU A 34 -3.59 -0.68 13.31
CA LEU A 34 -2.50 0.14 13.84
C LEU A 34 -1.45 -0.76 14.51
N ARG A 35 -0.25 -0.21 14.72
CA ARG A 35 0.78 -0.80 15.56
C ARG A 35 0.28 -0.82 17.01
N GLY A 36 0.53 -1.93 17.71
CA GLY A 36 -0.02 -2.19 19.04
C GLY A 36 -1.37 -2.91 18.97
N LYS A 37 -1.43 -4.15 19.47
CA LYS A 37 -2.52 -5.12 19.21
C LYS A 37 -3.92 -4.69 19.68
N ASN A 38 -4.03 -3.66 20.53
CA ASN A 38 -5.29 -3.26 21.18
C ASN A 38 -5.74 -1.84 20.83
N VAL A 39 -5.11 -1.18 19.84
CA VAL A 39 -5.50 0.17 19.42
C VAL A 39 -6.44 0.08 18.23
N LYS A 40 -7.67 0.60 18.38
CA LYS A 40 -8.64 0.70 17.29
C LYS A 40 -8.47 2.03 16.54
N PRO A 41 -8.63 2.06 15.21
CA PRO A 41 -8.61 3.31 14.46
C PRO A 41 -9.68 4.29 14.95
N SER A 42 -9.28 5.55 15.05
CA SER A 42 -10.13 6.70 15.38
C SER A 42 -9.73 7.91 14.52
N PRO A 43 -10.52 8.99 14.49
CA PRO A 43 -10.12 10.21 13.80
C PRO A 43 -8.76 10.78 14.27
N ALA A 44 -8.41 10.58 15.55
CA ALA A 44 -7.14 11.04 16.12
C ALA A 44 -5.95 10.14 15.79
N LYS A 45 -6.19 8.84 15.54
CA LYS A 45 -5.15 7.87 15.17
C LYS A 45 -5.72 6.82 14.24
N ARG A 46 -5.32 6.84 12.96
CA ARG A 46 -5.73 5.86 11.94
C ARG A 46 -4.70 5.80 10.81
N ASN A 47 -4.88 4.88 9.87
CA ASN A 47 -4.13 4.87 8.62
C ASN A 47 -4.86 5.65 7.53
N ALA A 48 -4.14 5.98 6.45
CA ALA A 48 -4.70 6.55 5.24
C ALA A 48 -4.50 5.60 4.05
N VAL A 49 -5.46 5.60 3.13
CA VAL A 49 -5.36 4.94 1.83
C VAL A 49 -5.40 6.00 0.73
N VAL A 50 -4.40 5.99 -0.15
CA VAL A 50 -4.29 6.89 -1.30
C VAL A 50 -4.60 6.10 -2.55
N MET A 51 -5.59 6.58 -3.32
CA MET A 51 -6.06 5.91 -4.52
C MET A 51 -6.38 6.87 -5.67
N GLY A 52 -6.25 6.41 -6.90
CA GLY A 52 -6.71 7.16 -8.08
C GLY A 52 -8.24 7.19 -8.18
N ARG A 53 -8.80 8.23 -8.81
CA ARG A 53 -10.25 8.38 -9.03
C ARG A 53 -10.93 7.14 -9.62
N LYS A 54 -10.31 6.48 -10.61
CA LYS A 54 -10.88 5.25 -11.21
C LYS A 54 -10.98 4.09 -10.21
N THR A 55 -9.99 3.98 -9.32
CA THR A 55 -10.01 2.99 -8.23
C THR A 55 -11.11 3.32 -7.22
N TRP A 56 -11.30 4.59 -6.89
CA TRP A 56 -12.44 5.03 -6.07
C TRP A 56 -13.78 4.65 -6.70
N ASP A 57 -13.97 4.93 -7.99
CA ASP A 57 -15.19 4.62 -8.72
C ASP A 57 -15.49 3.11 -8.79
N SER A 58 -14.45 2.26 -8.82
CA SER A 58 -14.60 0.80 -8.82
C SER A 58 -15.11 0.23 -7.49
N ILE A 59 -15.03 0.99 -6.39
CA ILE A 59 -15.55 0.55 -5.09
C ILE A 59 -17.08 0.72 -5.11
N PRO A 60 -17.87 -0.33 -4.84
CA PRO A 60 -19.33 -0.19 -4.79
C PRO A 60 -19.77 0.93 -3.82
N PRO A 61 -20.76 1.78 -4.17
CA PRO A 61 -21.17 2.92 -3.33
C PRO A 61 -21.49 2.54 -1.87
N LYS A 62 -22.04 1.33 -1.65
CA LYS A 62 -22.33 0.79 -0.31
C LYS A 62 -21.06 0.61 0.55
N PHE A 63 -19.91 0.33 -0.06
CA PHE A 63 -18.63 0.14 0.60
C PHE A 63 -17.71 1.37 0.56
N ARG A 64 -18.16 2.48 -0.04
CA ARG A 64 -17.47 3.77 0.02
C ARG A 64 -17.91 4.57 1.25
N PRO A 65 -16.98 5.25 1.94
CA PRO A 65 -15.53 5.08 1.90
C PRO A 65 -15.08 3.76 2.57
N LEU A 66 -13.81 3.37 2.39
CA LEU A 66 -13.24 2.24 3.09
C LEU A 66 -13.17 2.55 4.61
N PRO A 67 -13.90 1.80 5.48
CA PRO A 67 -14.10 2.19 6.88
C PRO A 67 -12.81 2.10 7.71
N GLY A 68 -12.72 2.91 8.76
CA GLY A 68 -11.59 2.93 9.71
C GLY A 68 -10.31 3.59 9.18
N ARG A 69 -10.36 4.22 7.99
CA ARG A 69 -9.22 4.81 7.29
C ARG A 69 -9.60 6.19 6.74
N LEU A 70 -8.61 7.08 6.62
CA LEU A 70 -8.74 8.27 5.79
C LEU A 70 -8.65 7.85 4.32
N ASN A 71 -9.63 8.21 3.50
CA ASN A 71 -9.66 7.89 2.07
C ASN A 71 -9.22 9.14 1.30
N VAL A 72 -8.02 9.09 0.74
CA VAL A 72 -7.42 10.14 -0.08
C VAL A 72 -7.59 9.77 -1.55
N VAL A 73 -8.33 10.57 -2.30
CA VAL A 73 -8.65 10.27 -3.70
C VAL A 73 -7.97 11.30 -4.62
N LEU A 74 -7.13 10.81 -5.51
CA LEU A 74 -6.43 11.62 -6.52
C LEU A 74 -7.37 11.88 -7.69
N SER A 75 -7.73 13.14 -7.90
CA SER A 75 -8.67 13.52 -8.96
C SER A 75 -8.42 14.95 -9.44
N SER A 76 -8.34 15.14 -10.75
CA SER A 76 -8.24 16.47 -11.38
C SER A 76 -9.61 17.13 -11.65
N THR A 77 -10.71 16.42 -11.39
CA THR A 77 -12.07 16.87 -11.73
C THR A 77 -13.04 16.84 -10.56
N LEU A 78 -12.77 16.05 -9.52
CA LEU A 78 -13.66 15.90 -8.37
C LEU A 78 -13.05 16.57 -7.15
N THR A 79 -13.83 17.44 -6.50
CA THR A 79 -13.50 18.01 -5.20
C THR A 79 -13.93 17.04 -4.10
N THR A 80 -13.55 17.31 -2.84
CA THR A 80 -14.05 16.52 -1.69
C THR A 80 -15.57 16.53 -1.65
N GLN A 81 -16.21 17.68 -1.93
CA GLN A 81 -17.66 17.78 -1.99
C GLN A 81 -18.25 16.86 -3.07
N HIS A 82 -17.70 16.87 -4.29
CA HIS A 82 -18.16 15.96 -5.35
C HIS A 82 -18.05 14.48 -4.96
N LEU A 83 -17.03 14.09 -4.18
CA LEU A 83 -16.90 12.72 -3.69
C LEU A 83 -17.95 12.37 -2.64
N LEU A 84 -18.30 13.32 -1.76
CA LEU A 84 -19.37 13.17 -0.77
C LEU A 84 -20.74 13.07 -1.47
N ASP A 85 -21.00 13.90 -2.46
CA ASP A 85 -22.25 13.88 -3.24
C ASP A 85 -22.50 12.51 -3.91
N GLY A 86 -21.44 11.75 -4.19
CA GLY A 86 -21.53 10.38 -4.71
C GLY A 86 -21.89 9.30 -3.69
N LEU A 87 -22.05 9.64 -2.40
CA LEU A 87 -22.54 8.74 -1.36
C LEU A 87 -24.08 8.69 -1.37
N PRO A 88 -24.70 7.53 -1.06
CA PRO A 88 -26.12 7.29 -1.28
C PRO A 88 -27.08 8.21 -0.52
N ASP A 89 -26.72 8.69 0.67
CA ASP A 89 -27.61 9.43 1.57
C ASP A 89 -26.85 10.47 2.41
N GLU A 90 -27.57 11.48 2.91
CA GLU A 90 -27.03 12.58 3.74
C GLU A 90 -26.42 12.09 5.05
N GLU A 91 -27.01 11.07 5.68
CA GLU A 91 -26.51 10.52 6.94
C GLU A 91 -25.08 9.97 6.74
N LYS A 92 -24.89 9.20 5.67
CA LYS A 92 -23.59 8.65 5.29
C LYS A 92 -22.60 9.73 4.85
N ARG A 93 -23.07 10.81 4.19
CA ARG A 93 -22.23 11.98 3.87
C ARG A 93 -21.68 12.62 5.13
N ASN A 94 -22.56 12.94 6.08
CA ASN A 94 -22.18 13.59 7.34
C ASN A 94 -21.25 12.70 8.18
N LEU A 95 -21.54 11.39 8.27
CA LEU A 95 -20.71 10.45 9.00
C LEU A 95 -19.27 10.32 8.44
N HIS A 96 -19.10 10.55 7.14
CA HIS A 96 -17.83 10.32 6.45
C HIS A 96 -17.15 11.59 5.93
N ALA A 97 -17.68 12.78 6.24
CA ALA A 97 -17.10 14.06 5.85
C ALA A 97 -15.62 14.18 6.24
N ASP A 98 -15.26 13.78 7.46
CA ASP A 98 -13.88 13.81 7.96
C ASP A 98 -13.02 12.64 7.49
N SER A 99 -13.59 11.69 6.74
CA SER A 99 -12.91 10.45 6.33
C SER A 99 -12.61 10.40 4.83
N ILE A 100 -12.96 11.44 4.08
CA ILE A 100 -12.75 11.54 2.63
C ILE A 100 -12.06 12.86 2.33
N VAL A 101 -11.03 12.84 1.50
CA VAL A 101 -10.39 14.04 0.97
C VAL A 101 -10.01 13.82 -0.49
N ALA A 102 -10.35 14.77 -1.35
CA ALA A 102 -9.86 14.81 -2.73
C ALA A 102 -8.57 15.63 -2.80
N VAL A 103 -7.62 15.16 -3.60
CA VAL A 103 -6.40 15.89 -3.93
C VAL A 103 -6.37 16.15 -5.43
N ASN A 104 -6.27 17.43 -5.80
CA ASN A 104 -6.09 17.86 -7.19
C ASN A 104 -4.62 17.70 -7.60
N GLY A 105 -4.21 16.46 -7.88
CA GLY A 105 -2.84 16.14 -8.24
C GLY A 105 -2.57 14.63 -8.29
N GLY A 106 -1.29 14.29 -8.34
CA GLY A 106 -0.78 12.92 -8.27
C GLY A 106 -0.53 12.46 -6.84
N LEU A 107 0.16 11.33 -6.72
CA LEU A 107 0.60 10.77 -5.45
C LEU A 107 1.50 11.76 -4.69
N GLU A 108 2.39 12.49 -5.38
CA GLU A 108 3.29 13.45 -4.76
C GLU A 108 2.51 14.52 -3.98
N GLN A 109 1.48 15.12 -4.57
CA GLN A 109 0.66 16.14 -3.91
C GLN A 109 -0.12 15.55 -2.72
N ALA A 110 -0.55 14.29 -2.80
CA ALA A 110 -1.17 13.63 -1.66
C ALA A 110 -0.19 13.38 -0.51
N LEU A 111 1.06 12.99 -0.81
CA LEU A 111 2.11 12.86 0.20
C LEU A 111 2.44 14.22 0.84
N GLN A 112 2.50 15.30 0.05
CA GLN A 112 2.68 16.67 0.57
C GLN A 112 1.53 17.09 1.49
N LEU A 113 0.27 16.83 1.11
CA LEU A 113 -0.88 17.08 1.97
C LEU A 113 -0.78 16.30 3.28
N LEU A 114 -0.45 15.00 3.22
CA LEU A 114 -0.37 14.11 4.37
C LEU A 114 0.82 14.42 5.29
N ALA A 115 1.83 15.14 4.80
CA ALA A 115 2.93 15.67 5.59
C ALA A 115 2.55 16.91 6.43
N SER A 116 1.39 17.53 6.18
CA SER A 116 0.96 18.70 6.94
C SER A 116 0.60 18.37 8.40
N PRO A 117 0.65 19.37 9.33
CA PRO A 117 0.38 19.15 10.76
C PRO A 117 -0.99 18.55 11.09
N ASN A 118 -1.97 18.70 10.20
CA ASN A 118 -3.30 18.12 10.39
C ASN A 118 -3.29 16.58 10.29
N TYR A 119 -2.36 16.04 9.48
CA TYR A 119 -2.29 14.60 9.19
C TYR A 119 -1.05 13.93 9.79
N THR A 120 0.03 14.66 10.06
CA THR A 120 1.22 14.12 10.73
C THR A 120 1.31 14.68 12.15
N PRO A 121 1.31 13.86 13.22
CA PRO A 121 1.47 12.38 13.26
C PRO A 121 0.15 11.59 13.41
N SER A 122 -1.01 12.20 13.15
CA SER A 122 -2.34 11.59 13.36
C SER A 122 -2.58 10.38 12.45
N ILE A 123 -2.11 10.45 11.20
CA ILE A 123 -2.03 9.32 10.28
C ILE A 123 -0.78 8.50 10.59
N GLU A 124 -0.97 7.24 10.97
CA GLU A 124 0.15 6.37 11.35
C GLU A 124 0.89 5.79 10.16
N THR A 125 0.16 5.25 9.18
CA THR A 125 0.72 4.71 7.94
C THR A 125 -0.11 5.15 6.75
N VAL A 126 0.56 5.56 5.68
CA VAL A 126 -0.04 5.89 4.38
C VAL A 126 0.14 4.72 3.44
N TYR A 127 -0.97 4.19 2.91
CA TYR A 127 -0.95 3.08 1.95
C TYR A 127 -1.35 3.59 0.56
N CYS A 128 -0.46 3.49 -0.42
CA CYS A 128 -0.84 3.54 -1.83
C CYS A 128 -1.54 2.24 -2.20
N ILE A 129 -2.78 2.34 -2.70
CA ILE A 129 -3.64 1.20 -3.04
C ILE A 129 -4.02 1.16 -4.54
N GLY A 130 -3.29 1.93 -5.36
CA GLY A 130 -3.43 1.94 -6.82
C GLY A 130 -4.30 3.08 -7.37
N GLY A 131 -4.65 3.08 -8.65
CA GLY A 131 -4.33 2.09 -9.68
C GLY A 131 -2.96 2.29 -10.34
N GLY A 132 -2.82 1.79 -11.58
CA GLY A 132 -1.55 1.74 -12.31
C GLY A 132 -0.79 3.05 -12.40
N SER A 133 -1.46 4.17 -12.69
CA SER A 133 -0.80 5.48 -12.75
C SER A 133 -0.22 5.89 -11.40
N VAL A 134 -0.92 5.58 -10.30
CA VAL A 134 -0.50 5.90 -8.94
C VAL A 134 0.67 5.00 -8.53
N TYR A 135 0.65 3.72 -8.92
CA TYR A 135 1.79 2.83 -8.72
C TYR A 135 3.02 3.24 -9.53
N ALA A 136 2.85 3.65 -10.79
CA ALA A 136 3.94 4.13 -11.62
C ALA A 136 4.60 5.38 -11.00
N GLU A 137 3.80 6.28 -10.43
CA GLU A 137 4.31 7.44 -9.69
C GLU A 137 4.99 7.03 -8.37
N ALA A 138 4.44 6.05 -7.65
CA ALA A 138 5.04 5.53 -6.40
C ALA A 138 6.40 4.87 -6.59
N LEU A 139 6.64 4.25 -7.75
CA LEU A 139 7.84 3.48 -8.06
C LEU A 139 8.95 4.31 -8.75
N ARG A 140 8.77 5.63 -8.88
CA ARG A 140 9.77 6.55 -9.44
C ARG A 140 10.07 7.72 -8.51
N PRO A 141 11.22 8.39 -8.66
CA PRO A 141 11.51 9.61 -7.92
C PRO A 141 10.47 10.72 -8.20
N PRO A 142 10.14 11.56 -7.20
CA PRO A 142 10.69 11.55 -5.83
C PRO A 142 10.00 10.56 -4.88
N CYS A 143 8.78 10.11 -5.20
CA CYS A 143 7.93 9.31 -4.30
C CYS A 143 8.56 7.99 -3.85
N VAL A 144 9.33 7.33 -4.72
CA VAL A 144 9.95 6.03 -4.40
C VAL A 144 10.91 6.09 -3.22
N HIS A 145 11.53 7.26 -2.96
CA HIS A 145 12.43 7.44 -1.81
C HIS A 145 11.68 7.52 -0.47
N LEU A 146 10.36 7.72 -0.49
CA LEU A 146 9.49 7.69 0.68
C LEU A 146 8.82 6.32 0.87
N LEU A 147 8.93 5.41 -0.11
CA LEU A 147 8.24 4.13 -0.11
C LEU A 147 8.92 3.14 0.86
N GLN A 148 8.28 2.92 2.01
CA GLN A 148 8.85 2.09 3.09
C GLN A 148 8.75 0.58 2.84
N ALA A 149 7.70 0.13 2.15
CA ALA A 149 7.49 -1.29 1.86
C ALA A 149 6.49 -1.48 0.71
N ILE A 150 6.64 -2.60 0.00
CA ILE A 150 5.67 -3.09 -0.99
C ILE A 150 5.10 -4.39 -0.48
N TYR A 151 3.81 -4.38 -0.14
CA TYR A 151 3.04 -5.60 0.07
C TYR A 151 2.44 -6.03 -1.27
N ARG A 152 2.90 -7.16 -1.80
CA ARG A 152 2.45 -7.72 -3.08
C ARG A 152 1.77 -9.06 -2.83
N THR A 153 0.59 -9.24 -3.40
CA THR A 153 -0.06 -10.54 -3.53
C THR A 153 0.08 -11.00 -4.98
N THR A 154 0.59 -12.19 -5.23
CA THR A 154 0.65 -12.78 -6.57
C THR A 154 -0.41 -13.88 -6.68
N ILE A 155 -1.20 -13.85 -7.74
CA ILE A 155 -2.36 -14.72 -7.95
C ILE A 155 -2.19 -15.47 -9.27
N ARG A 156 -2.29 -16.80 -9.25
CA ARG A 156 -2.30 -17.64 -10.45
C ARG A 156 -3.65 -17.52 -11.15
N ALA A 157 -3.76 -16.55 -12.05
CA ALA A 157 -4.93 -16.34 -12.88
C ALA A 157 -4.88 -17.25 -14.12
N SER A 158 -5.95 -18.02 -14.37
CA SER A 158 -6.02 -18.96 -15.49
C SER A 158 -6.02 -18.27 -16.86
N GLU A 159 -6.67 -17.10 -16.95
CA GLU A 159 -6.67 -16.22 -18.13
C GLU A 159 -6.74 -14.77 -17.63
N SER A 160 -5.67 -14.00 -17.76
CA SER A 160 -5.67 -12.57 -17.44
C SER A 160 -5.39 -11.73 -18.68
N SER A 161 -6.34 -10.87 -19.04
CA SER A 161 -6.24 -9.88 -20.12
C SER A 161 -5.71 -8.52 -19.63
N CYS A 162 -4.86 -8.56 -18.59
CA CYS A 162 -4.31 -7.36 -17.97
C CYS A 162 -3.56 -6.49 -19.00
N SER A 163 -3.84 -5.20 -18.98
CA SER A 163 -3.17 -4.20 -19.84
C SER A 163 -2.20 -3.32 -19.05
N VAL A 164 -2.33 -3.32 -17.72
CA VAL A 164 -1.51 -2.53 -16.81
C VAL A 164 -0.68 -3.48 -15.95
N PHE A 165 0.61 -3.19 -15.84
CA PHE A 165 1.57 -4.05 -15.14
C PHE A 165 2.25 -3.30 -13.99
N PHE A 166 2.45 -4.02 -12.88
CA PHE A 166 3.22 -3.58 -11.73
C PHE A 166 4.56 -4.32 -11.72
N ARG A 167 5.67 -3.57 -11.83
CA ARG A 167 7.03 -4.12 -11.81
C ARG A 167 7.88 -3.31 -10.84
N VAL A 168 8.49 -4.00 -9.89
CA VAL A 168 9.44 -3.39 -8.97
C VAL A 168 10.75 -3.17 -9.72
N PRO A 169 11.36 -1.97 -9.68
CA PRO A 169 12.63 -1.74 -10.34
C PRO A 169 13.73 -2.70 -9.85
N GLU A 170 14.50 -3.24 -10.79
CA GLU A 170 15.60 -4.16 -10.50
C GLU A 170 16.81 -3.42 -9.93
N SER A 171 17.47 -4.03 -8.94
CA SER A 171 18.68 -3.45 -8.32
C SER A 171 19.75 -3.14 -9.36
N GLY A 172 20.38 -1.96 -9.23
CA GLY A 172 21.42 -1.50 -10.15
C GLY A 172 20.93 -0.88 -11.46
N THR A 173 19.61 -0.90 -11.74
CA THR A 173 19.04 -0.21 -12.92
C THR A 173 18.83 1.29 -12.67
N GLU A 174 18.82 2.10 -13.73
CA GLU A 174 18.47 3.53 -13.64
C GLU A 174 17.09 3.74 -13.02
N ALA A 175 16.13 2.87 -13.37
CA ALA A 175 14.76 2.91 -12.85
C ALA A 175 14.69 2.69 -11.32
N ALA A 176 15.67 1.99 -10.74
CA ALA A 176 15.72 1.75 -9.30
C ALA A 176 16.23 2.94 -8.49
N ALA A 177 16.80 3.97 -9.14
CA ALA A 177 17.27 5.19 -8.47
C ALA A 177 18.16 4.91 -7.24
N GLY A 178 19.03 3.89 -7.34
CA GLY A 178 19.92 3.46 -6.26
C GLY A 178 19.27 2.64 -5.14
N ILE A 179 17.96 2.36 -5.21
CA ILE A 179 17.24 1.55 -4.22
C ILE A 179 17.40 0.07 -4.56
N GLU A 180 17.87 -0.71 -3.59
CA GLU A 180 17.89 -2.17 -3.70
C GLU A 180 16.65 -2.76 -3.02
N TRP A 181 15.65 -3.18 -3.80
CA TRP A 181 14.48 -3.85 -3.27
C TRP A 181 14.79 -5.30 -2.91
N GLN A 182 14.51 -5.70 -1.67
CA GLN A 182 14.68 -7.07 -1.20
C GLN A 182 13.43 -7.60 -0.50
N ARG A 183 13.24 -8.92 -0.53
CA ARG A 183 12.17 -9.60 0.19
C ARG A 183 12.51 -9.65 1.67
N GLU A 184 11.67 -9.04 2.50
CA GLU A 184 11.66 -9.27 3.94
C GLU A 184 10.97 -10.60 4.25
N THR A 185 9.83 -10.84 3.61
CA THR A 185 9.05 -12.08 3.77
C THR A 185 8.43 -12.52 2.46
N ILE A 186 8.24 -13.84 2.35
CA ILE A 186 7.44 -14.50 1.32
C ILE A 186 6.65 -15.62 2.01
N SER A 187 5.35 -15.73 1.72
CA SER A 187 4.56 -16.86 2.21
C SER A 187 4.80 -18.10 1.36
N GLU A 188 4.45 -19.27 1.88
CA GLU A 188 4.23 -20.46 1.06
C GLU A 188 3.15 -20.20 -0.01
N GLU A 189 3.08 -21.07 -1.01
CA GLU A 189 1.96 -21.07 -1.95
C GLU A 189 0.69 -21.51 -1.21
N LEU A 190 -0.35 -20.68 -1.27
CA LEU A 190 -1.63 -20.88 -0.62
C LEU A 190 -2.70 -21.22 -1.66
N THR A 191 -3.78 -21.84 -1.20
CA THR A 191 -4.96 -22.16 -2.02
C THR A 191 -6.14 -21.37 -1.49
N SER A 192 -6.81 -20.62 -2.35
CA SER A 192 -7.97 -19.82 -1.96
C SER A 192 -9.18 -20.72 -1.74
N ALA A 193 -10.00 -20.39 -0.74
CA ALA A 193 -11.30 -21.01 -0.52
C ALA A 193 -12.38 -20.55 -1.52
N ASN A 194 -11.98 -19.88 -2.61
CA ASN A 194 -12.88 -19.56 -3.71
C ASN A 194 -13.21 -20.83 -4.54
N GLY A 195 -14.22 -20.74 -5.41
CA GLY A 195 -14.69 -21.90 -6.18
C GLY A 195 -13.67 -22.49 -7.17
N ASN A 196 -12.54 -21.81 -7.41
CA ASN A 196 -11.53 -22.20 -8.39
C ASN A 196 -10.22 -22.67 -7.75
N GLU A 197 -10.17 -22.77 -6.40
CA GLU A 197 -8.96 -23.12 -5.65
C GLU A 197 -7.73 -22.32 -6.08
N THR A 198 -7.94 -21.02 -6.33
CA THR A 198 -6.92 -20.16 -6.94
C THR A 198 -5.65 -20.17 -6.09
N LYS A 199 -4.50 -20.47 -6.72
CA LYS A 199 -3.20 -20.43 -6.05
C LYS A 199 -2.72 -18.99 -5.92
N TYR A 200 -2.19 -18.64 -4.75
CA TYR A 200 -1.67 -17.29 -4.49
C TYR A 200 -0.59 -17.31 -3.41
N TYR A 201 0.20 -16.25 -3.31
CA TYR A 201 1.15 -16.05 -2.22
C TYR A 201 1.36 -14.55 -1.94
N PHE A 202 1.89 -14.24 -0.75
CA PHE A 202 2.18 -12.88 -0.30
C PHE A 202 3.67 -12.63 -0.24
N GLU A 203 4.07 -11.40 -0.53
CA GLU A 203 5.43 -10.90 -0.36
C GLU A 203 5.42 -9.54 0.32
N LYS A 204 6.40 -9.31 1.19
CA LYS A 204 6.75 -7.97 1.67
C LYS A 204 8.16 -7.63 1.18
N LEU A 205 8.25 -6.61 0.35
CA LEU A 205 9.51 -6.05 -0.12
C LEU A 205 9.82 -4.78 0.66
N ILE A 206 11.10 -4.57 0.98
CA ILE A 206 11.60 -3.37 1.65
C ILE A 206 12.83 -2.84 0.91
N PRO A 207 13.10 -1.52 0.93
CA PRO A 207 14.37 -1.00 0.49
C PRO A 207 15.46 -1.48 1.45
N ARG A 208 16.56 -2.02 0.92
CA ARG A 208 17.68 -2.50 1.71
C ARG A 208 18.31 -1.37 2.52
N ASN A 209 18.43 -1.55 3.83
CA ASN A 209 19.03 -0.55 4.72
C ASN A 209 20.53 -0.82 4.95
N ARG A 210 21.36 -0.27 4.07
CA ARG A 210 22.83 -0.43 4.16
C ARG A 210 23.43 0.22 5.40
N GLU A 211 22.82 1.27 5.94
CA GLU A 211 23.29 1.95 7.15
C GLU A 211 23.14 1.07 8.39
N GLU A 212 21.98 0.43 8.55
CA GLU A 212 21.75 -0.52 9.64
C GLU A 212 22.58 -1.80 9.48
N GLU A 213 22.81 -2.27 8.25
CA GLU A 213 23.67 -3.42 7.97
C GLU A 213 25.12 -3.20 8.44
N GLN A 214 25.64 -1.97 8.40
CA GLN A 214 26.99 -1.67 8.93
C GLN A 214 27.07 -1.95 10.44
N TYR A 215 26.05 -1.52 11.19
CA TYR A 215 25.94 -1.79 12.62
C TYR A 215 25.83 -3.30 12.89
N LEU A 216 24.94 -4.01 12.19
CA LEU A 216 24.74 -5.44 12.38
C LEU A 216 26.00 -6.25 12.05
N SER A 217 26.71 -5.87 10.98
CA SER A 217 27.96 -6.52 10.58
C SER A 217 29.07 -6.31 11.61
N LEU A 218 29.13 -5.12 12.22
CA LEU A 218 30.09 -4.85 13.29
C LEU A 218 29.79 -5.67 14.55
N VAL A 219 28.52 -5.75 14.94
CA VAL A 219 28.07 -6.56 16.08
C VAL A 219 28.40 -8.04 15.85
N ASP A 220 28.07 -8.59 14.69
CA ASP A 220 28.40 -9.99 14.34
C ASP A 220 29.91 -10.24 14.40
N ARG A 221 30.73 -9.32 13.86
CA ARG A 221 32.19 -9.43 13.94
C ARG A 221 32.72 -9.41 15.37
N ILE A 222 32.20 -8.52 16.23
CA ILE A 222 32.60 -8.47 17.65
C ILE A 222 32.22 -9.78 18.36
N ILE A 223 31.07 -10.37 18.05
CA ILE A 223 30.64 -11.63 18.65
C ILE A 223 31.54 -12.80 18.18
N ARG A 224 31.93 -12.83 16.90
CA ARG A 224 32.72 -13.93 16.33
C ARG A 224 34.22 -13.85 16.61
N GLU A 225 34.77 -12.64 16.55
CA GLU A 225 36.23 -12.38 16.51
C GLU A 225 36.67 -11.42 17.60
N GLY A 226 35.75 -10.91 18.43
CA GLY A 226 36.05 -9.93 19.46
C GLY A 226 36.93 -10.49 20.57
N ASN A 227 37.76 -9.62 21.12
CA ASN A 227 38.58 -9.93 22.28
C ASN A 227 37.71 -9.91 23.55
N VAL A 228 37.50 -11.07 24.17
CA VAL A 228 36.81 -11.16 25.47
C VAL A 228 37.63 -10.44 26.53
N LYS A 229 36.99 -9.57 27.31
CA LYS A 229 37.57 -8.89 28.46
C LYS A 229 36.60 -8.99 29.63
N HIS A 230 37.15 -9.18 30.82
CA HIS A 230 36.39 -9.13 32.07
C HIS A 230 36.74 -7.83 32.81
N ASP A 231 35.74 -7.14 33.33
CA ASP A 231 35.92 -6.05 34.27
C ASP A 231 36.15 -6.60 35.70
N ARG A 232 36.35 -5.68 36.66
CA ARG A 232 36.75 -5.99 38.04
C ARG A 232 35.63 -6.63 38.86
#